data_AF-A0A4V0IBI3-F1
#
_entry.id   AF-A0A4V0IBI3-F1
#
_cell.length_a   1.000
_cell.length_b   1.000
_cell.length_c   1.000
_cell.angle_alpha   90.00
_cell.angle_beta   90.00
_cell.angle_gamma   90.00
#
_symmetry.space_group_name_H-M   'P 1'
#
loop_
_entity.id
_entity.type
_entity.pdbx_description
1 polymer ?
#
loop_
_entity_poly.entity_id
_entity_poly.type
_entity_poly.pdbx_seq_one_letter_code
_entity_poly.pdbx_strand_id
1 'polypeptide(L)'
;MDPETEWFVIAALWAAAVVWAAWNWVPYFLMCTVGTGYESGGTEDPAAIEPDGTDPDYASVFATLRSLGYEPLGPGFMRLWFAAWQWAMRTRVQAFASRSAGRFAFTLQYPFPLSGYTQVFFAACWADGRLLLTMSGPADDAVRTDDDVVEVKATDNVHELERYHREAADKLRSSGWRPDADLSLDNLLAVTRESHRRRRGLGLTEQRPLFRLLFGAWLAATAGSVWFLGWDAIPPLVSIGLLAVYRGLDLKGRIEFARAARSRAAADRAREPHTSTTGAT
;
A
#
# COMPACT_ATOMS: atom_id res chain seq x y z
N MET A 1 -2.37 -34.54 -30.18
CA MET A 1 -2.57 -33.14 -30.57
C MET A 1 -1.68 -32.92 -31.77
N ASP A 2 -2.22 -32.51 -32.90
CA ASP A 2 -1.39 -32.18 -34.06
C ASP A 2 -0.63 -30.86 -33.81
N PRO A 3 0.49 -30.62 -34.52
CA PRO A 3 1.32 -29.43 -34.30
C PRO A 3 0.58 -28.10 -34.47
N GLU A 4 -0.45 -28.05 -35.33
CA GLU A 4 -1.23 -26.83 -35.57
C GLU A 4 -2.11 -26.50 -34.35
N THR A 5 -2.76 -27.52 -33.78
CA THR A 5 -3.50 -27.40 -32.52
C THR A 5 -2.60 -27.00 -31.34
N GLU A 6 -1.38 -27.54 -31.26
CA GLU A 6 -0.41 -27.17 -30.21
C GLU A 6 -0.02 -25.69 -30.29
N TRP A 7 0.31 -25.19 -31.49
CA TRP A 7 0.63 -23.79 -31.72
C TRP A 7 -0.54 -22.86 -31.38
N PHE A 8 -1.76 -23.23 -31.76
CA PHE A 8 -2.95 -22.45 -31.45
C PHE A 8 -3.19 -22.33 -29.94
N VAL A 9 -3.04 -23.43 -29.19
CA VAL A 9 -3.17 -23.44 -27.73
C VAL A 9 -2.11 -22.57 -27.08
N ILE A 10 -0.85 -22.68 -27.51
CA ILE A 10 0.25 -21.85 -27.00
C ILE A 10 -0.04 -20.36 -27.26
N ALA A 11 -0.44 -20.01 -28.49
CA ALA A 11 -0.76 -18.64 -28.86
C ALA A 11 -1.94 -18.08 -28.03
N ALA A 12 -2.98 -18.88 -27.82
CA ALA A 12 -4.14 -18.49 -27.01
C ALA A 12 -3.76 -18.26 -25.53
N LEU A 13 -2.92 -19.12 -24.95
CA LEU A 13 -2.42 -18.96 -23.58
C LEU A 13 -1.55 -17.70 -23.43
N TRP A 14 -0.69 -17.42 -24.40
CA TRP A 14 0.10 -16.18 -24.41
C TRP A 14 -0.76 -14.93 -24.58
N ALA A 15 -1.76 -14.95 -25.47
CA ALA A 15 -2.70 -13.86 -25.63
C ALA A 15 -3.47 -13.61 -24.33
N ALA A 16 -3.95 -14.68 -23.68
CA ALA A 16 -4.62 -14.59 -22.38
C ALA A 16 -3.68 -14.02 -21.30
N ALA A 17 -2.42 -14.46 -21.26
CA ALA A 17 -1.42 -13.96 -20.31
C ALA A 17 -1.08 -12.48 -20.54
N VAL A 18 -0.95 -12.03 -21.79
CA VAL A 18 -0.70 -10.62 -22.13
C VAL A 18 -1.91 -9.76 -21.77
N VAL A 19 -3.13 -10.19 -22.10
CA VAL A 19 -4.36 -9.47 -21.71
C VAL A 19 -4.47 -9.41 -20.19
N TRP A 20 -4.20 -10.52 -19.49
CA TRP A 20 -4.17 -10.56 -18.03
C TRP A 20 -3.13 -9.62 -17.45
N ALA A 21 -1.89 -9.65 -17.94
CA ALA A 21 -0.84 -8.76 -17.51
C ALA A 21 -1.23 -7.29 -17.74
N ALA A 22 -1.64 -6.94 -18.96
CA ALA A 22 -2.09 -5.59 -19.31
C ALA A 22 -3.24 -5.11 -18.41
N TRP A 23 -4.21 -5.97 -18.13
CA TRP A 23 -5.33 -5.67 -17.22
C TRP A 23 -4.87 -5.31 -15.80
N ASN A 24 -3.81 -5.94 -15.30
CA ASN A 24 -3.21 -5.59 -14.00
C ASN A 24 -2.47 -4.24 -14.03
N TRP A 25 -2.02 -3.78 -15.20
CA TRP A 25 -1.34 -2.49 -15.39
C TRP A 25 -2.28 -1.32 -15.69
N VAL A 26 -3.51 -1.58 -16.15
CA VAL A 26 -4.54 -0.56 -16.39
C VAL A 26 -4.69 0.43 -15.23
N PRO A 27 -4.83 0.03 -13.94
CA PRO A 27 -4.99 0.99 -12.85
C PRO A 27 -3.78 1.91 -12.70
N TYR A 28 -2.56 1.38 -12.83
CA TYR A 28 -1.34 2.18 -12.79
C TYR A 28 -1.28 3.19 -13.94
N PHE A 29 -1.63 2.75 -15.15
CA PHE A 29 -1.69 3.62 -16.32
C PHE A 29 -2.73 4.73 -16.13
N LEU A 30 -3.93 4.37 -15.65
CA LEU A 30 -5.00 5.33 -15.37
C LEU A 30 -4.61 6.30 -14.25
N MET A 31 -3.96 5.85 -13.17
CA MET A 31 -3.39 6.73 -12.14
C MET A 31 -2.44 7.77 -12.72
N CYS A 32 -1.63 7.40 -13.71
CA CYS A 32 -0.63 8.28 -14.30
C CYS A 32 -1.20 9.27 -15.33
N THR A 33 -2.25 8.85 -16.04
CA THR A 33 -2.77 9.56 -17.23
C THR A 33 -4.07 10.30 -16.97
N VAL A 34 -4.86 9.85 -16.00
CA VAL A 34 -6.21 10.35 -15.75
C VAL A 34 -6.34 10.73 -14.28
N GLY A 35 -6.95 11.88 -14.01
CA GLY A 35 -7.20 12.30 -12.64
C GLY A 35 -7.89 11.21 -11.83
N THR A 36 -7.40 10.98 -10.61
CA THR A 36 -8.00 10.04 -9.67
C THR A 36 -8.98 10.79 -8.77
N GLY A 37 -10.13 10.17 -8.52
CA GLY A 37 -10.99 10.56 -7.43
C GLY A 37 -10.87 9.64 -6.24
N TYR A 38 -11.31 10.15 -5.11
CA TYR A 38 -11.26 9.49 -3.82
C TYR A 38 -12.60 9.75 -3.14
N GLU A 39 -13.22 8.68 -2.71
CA GLU A 39 -14.42 8.65 -1.90
C GLU A 39 -14.14 7.70 -0.73
N SER A 40 -14.61 8.08 0.46
CA SER A 40 -14.51 7.26 1.66
C SER A 40 -15.83 7.33 2.40
N GLY A 41 -16.19 6.24 3.07
CA GLY A 41 -17.40 6.15 3.88
C GLY A 41 -17.32 4.98 4.84
N GLY A 42 -18.28 4.87 5.76
CA GLY A 42 -18.30 3.81 6.76
C GLY A 42 -19.51 3.92 7.66
N THR A 43 -19.60 3.00 8.62
CA THR A 43 -20.64 2.98 9.64
C THR A 43 -20.00 2.57 10.95
N GLU A 44 -20.34 3.27 12.04
CA GLU A 44 -19.90 2.88 13.39
C GLU A 44 -20.71 1.69 13.87
N ASP A 45 -20.23 0.49 13.50
CA ASP A 45 -20.70 -0.78 14.01
C ASP A 45 -19.49 -1.63 14.43
N PRO A 46 -19.06 -1.56 15.69
CA PRO A 46 -17.91 -2.31 16.19
C PRO A 46 -18.02 -3.82 15.99
N ALA A 47 -19.24 -4.38 16.08
CA ALA A 47 -19.46 -5.82 15.97
C ALA A 47 -19.28 -6.32 14.53
N ALA A 48 -19.51 -5.47 13.53
CA ALA A 48 -19.37 -5.82 12.11
C ALA A 48 -17.91 -6.00 11.64
N ILE A 49 -16.93 -5.70 12.50
CA ILE A 49 -15.51 -5.92 12.22
C ILE A 49 -14.86 -6.96 13.15
N GLU A 50 -15.64 -7.68 13.95
CA GLU A 50 -15.10 -8.84 14.68
C GLU A 50 -14.62 -9.92 13.70
N PRO A 51 -13.48 -10.60 13.95
CA PRO A 51 -13.02 -11.69 13.10
C PRO A 51 -14.03 -12.84 13.06
N ASP A 52 -14.41 -13.28 11.86
CA ASP A 52 -15.35 -14.38 11.64
C ASP A 52 -14.68 -15.77 11.49
N GLY A 53 -13.34 -15.81 11.60
CA GLY A 53 -12.52 -17.01 11.44
C GLY A 53 -12.15 -17.36 9.99
N THR A 54 -12.57 -16.57 8.99
CA THR A 54 -12.25 -16.83 7.58
C THR A 54 -10.89 -16.25 7.15
N ASP A 55 -10.39 -15.25 7.87
CA ASP A 55 -9.15 -14.54 7.59
C ASP A 55 -8.22 -14.57 8.82
N PRO A 56 -7.28 -15.53 8.90
CA PRO A 56 -6.38 -15.67 10.05
C PRO A 56 -5.40 -14.49 10.17
N ASP A 57 -5.03 -13.86 9.06
CA ASP A 57 -4.14 -12.70 9.06
C ASP A 57 -4.85 -11.49 9.68
N TYR A 58 -6.12 -11.26 9.29
CA TYR A 58 -6.94 -10.25 9.93
C TYR A 58 -7.16 -10.53 11.42
N ALA A 59 -7.47 -11.77 11.79
CA ALA A 59 -7.65 -12.15 13.20
C ALA A 59 -6.41 -11.85 14.05
N SER A 60 -5.21 -12.12 13.51
CA SER A 60 -3.94 -11.79 14.17
C SER A 60 -3.76 -10.28 14.35
N VAL A 61 -3.97 -9.49 13.30
CA VAL A 61 -3.88 -8.02 13.36
C VAL A 61 -4.91 -7.45 14.33
N PHE A 62 -6.15 -7.94 14.31
CA PHE A 62 -7.21 -7.55 15.25
C PHE A 62 -6.75 -7.76 16.69
N ALA A 63 -6.27 -8.96 17.03
CA ALA A 63 -5.77 -9.28 18.37
C ALA A 63 -4.61 -8.36 18.79
N THR A 64 -3.68 -8.06 17.88
CA THR A 64 -2.57 -7.12 18.14
C THR A 64 -3.05 -5.69 18.37
N LEU A 65 -4.02 -5.19 17.60
CA LEU A 65 -4.58 -3.85 17.81
C LEU A 65 -5.33 -3.76 19.14
N ARG A 66 -6.10 -4.80 19.51
CA ARG A 66 -6.75 -4.88 20.82
C ARG A 66 -5.73 -4.88 21.96
N SER A 67 -4.62 -5.60 21.84
CA SER A 67 -3.57 -5.63 22.88
C SER A 67 -2.82 -4.30 23.01
N LEU A 68 -2.76 -3.52 21.93
CA LEU A 68 -2.26 -2.14 21.92
C LEU A 68 -3.26 -1.12 22.49
N GLY A 69 -4.46 -1.54 22.89
CA GLY A 69 -5.49 -0.67 23.46
C GLY A 69 -6.32 0.09 22.42
N TYR A 70 -6.41 -0.43 21.19
CA TYR A 70 -7.35 0.06 20.18
C TYR A 70 -8.68 -0.68 20.30
N GLU A 71 -9.78 0.07 20.17
CA GLU A 71 -11.16 -0.40 20.21
C GLU A 71 -11.76 -0.39 18.81
N PRO A 72 -12.52 -1.44 18.42
CA PRO A 72 -13.19 -1.47 17.13
C PRO A 72 -14.18 -0.31 17.03
N LEU A 73 -14.15 0.42 15.91
CA LEU A 73 -15.14 1.46 15.59
C LEU A 73 -16.20 0.93 14.62
N GLY A 74 -15.75 0.25 13.56
CA GLY A 74 -16.65 -0.35 12.58
C GLY A 74 -16.07 -0.39 11.16
N PRO A 75 -16.88 -0.88 10.21
CA PRO A 75 -16.46 -1.03 8.84
C PRO A 75 -16.45 0.30 8.10
N GLY A 76 -15.45 0.44 7.22
CA GLY A 76 -15.32 1.53 6.26
C GLY A 76 -15.05 1.01 4.86
N PHE A 77 -15.00 1.94 3.92
CA PHE A 77 -14.52 1.70 2.58
C PHE A 77 -13.70 2.90 2.10
N MET A 78 -12.71 2.61 1.28
CA MET A 78 -12.05 3.60 0.45
C MET A 78 -12.32 3.22 -1.00
N ARG A 79 -12.73 4.20 -1.79
CA ARG A 79 -13.01 4.04 -3.21
C ARG A 79 -12.15 5.02 -3.98
N LEU A 80 -11.29 4.47 -4.83
CA LEU A 80 -10.53 5.22 -5.82
C LEU A 80 -11.21 5.06 -7.16
N TRP A 81 -11.58 6.16 -7.82
CA TRP A 81 -12.12 6.13 -9.19
C TRP A 81 -11.16 6.78 -10.17
N PHE A 82 -11.15 6.32 -11.41
CA PHE A 82 -10.30 6.85 -12.47
C PHE A 82 -11.18 7.57 -13.50
N ALA A 83 -10.97 8.87 -13.74
CA ALA A 83 -11.97 9.70 -14.44
C ALA A 83 -12.29 9.31 -15.90
N ALA A 84 -11.54 8.40 -16.52
CA ALA A 84 -11.72 8.03 -17.93
C ALA A 84 -12.51 6.75 -18.11
N TRP A 85 -12.45 5.83 -17.15
CA TRP A 85 -13.11 4.52 -17.22
C TRP A 85 -13.82 4.26 -15.91
N GLN A 86 -15.00 3.63 -15.95
CA GLN A 86 -15.82 3.26 -14.78
C GLN A 86 -15.12 2.29 -13.80
N TRP A 87 -13.80 2.13 -13.92
CA TRP A 87 -12.94 1.48 -12.97
C TRP A 87 -12.97 2.22 -11.63
N ALA A 88 -13.46 1.51 -10.63
CA ALA A 88 -13.38 1.91 -9.24
C ALA A 88 -12.76 0.77 -8.44
N MET A 89 -11.68 1.08 -7.73
CA MET A 89 -11.12 0.18 -6.73
C MET A 89 -11.78 0.50 -5.41
N ARG A 90 -12.61 -0.43 -4.92
CA ARG A 90 -13.20 -0.35 -3.58
C ARG A 90 -12.44 -1.29 -2.67
N THR A 91 -11.83 -0.76 -1.62
CA THR A 91 -11.16 -1.54 -0.58
C THR A 91 -12.03 -1.59 0.66
N ARG A 92 -11.99 -2.72 1.37
CA ARG A 92 -12.63 -2.85 2.68
C ARG A 92 -11.66 -2.28 3.71
N VAL A 93 -12.20 -1.46 4.60
CA VAL A 93 -11.47 -0.89 5.73
C VAL A 93 -12.12 -1.36 7.02
N GLN A 94 -11.33 -1.76 8.02
CA GLN A 94 -11.83 -1.90 9.38
C GLN A 94 -11.11 -0.86 10.25
N ALA A 95 -11.88 -0.02 10.94
CA ALA A 95 -11.36 1.10 11.71
C ALA A 95 -11.40 0.83 13.22
N PHE A 96 -10.40 1.35 13.91
CA PHE A 96 -10.23 1.26 15.34
C PHE A 96 -9.79 2.60 15.92
N ALA A 97 -10.08 2.85 17.19
CA ALA A 97 -9.62 4.03 17.93
C ALA A 97 -8.97 3.64 19.25
N SER A 98 -7.86 4.29 19.60
CA SER A 98 -7.32 4.28 20.94
C SER A 98 -7.67 5.59 21.63
N ARG A 99 -8.68 5.54 22.50
CA ARG A 99 -9.18 6.73 23.23
C ARG A 99 -8.13 7.30 24.17
N SER A 100 -7.32 6.44 24.80
CA SER A 100 -6.23 6.84 25.70
C SER A 100 -5.06 7.50 24.96
N ALA A 101 -4.76 7.06 23.73
CA ALA A 101 -3.66 7.61 22.94
C ALA A 101 -4.08 8.80 22.07
N GLY A 102 -5.38 8.98 21.80
CA GLY A 102 -5.88 10.01 20.89
C GLY A 102 -5.57 9.70 19.42
N ARG A 103 -5.70 8.42 19.02
CA ARG A 103 -5.24 7.93 17.70
C ARG A 103 -6.20 6.90 17.13
N PHE A 104 -6.07 6.66 15.83
CA PHE A 104 -6.79 5.64 15.10
C PHE A 104 -5.84 4.60 14.53
N ALA A 105 -6.37 3.41 14.30
CA ALA A 105 -5.76 2.41 13.44
C ALA A 105 -6.79 1.99 12.40
N PHE A 106 -6.34 1.62 11.21
CA PHE A 106 -7.22 0.97 10.25
C PHE A 106 -6.48 -0.06 9.44
N THR A 107 -7.18 -1.14 9.15
CA THR A 107 -6.72 -2.21 8.29
C THR A 107 -7.36 -2.04 6.93
N LEU A 108 -6.57 -2.18 5.87
CA LEU A 108 -7.02 -2.11 4.49
C LEU A 108 -6.80 -3.47 3.84
N GLN A 109 -7.88 -4.06 3.35
CA GLN A 109 -7.85 -5.29 2.56
C GLN A 109 -7.91 -4.92 1.08
N TYR A 110 -6.91 -5.37 0.33
CA TYR A 110 -6.88 -5.16 -1.11
C TYR A 110 -7.87 -6.10 -1.82
N PRO A 111 -8.45 -5.69 -2.97
CA PRO A 111 -9.23 -6.59 -3.80
C PRO A 111 -8.32 -7.61 -4.51
N PHE A 112 -8.93 -8.66 -5.05
CA PHE A 112 -8.25 -9.63 -5.90
C PHE A 112 -7.48 -8.93 -7.04
N PRO A 113 -6.25 -9.34 -7.38
CA PRO A 113 -5.55 -10.55 -6.91
C PRO A 113 -4.76 -10.39 -5.59
N LEU A 114 -4.82 -9.22 -4.94
CA LEU A 114 -4.08 -8.93 -3.71
C LEU A 114 -4.89 -9.20 -2.43
N SER A 115 -5.95 -10.00 -2.52
CA SER A 115 -6.93 -10.21 -1.44
C SER A 115 -6.41 -10.90 -0.18
N GLY A 116 -5.17 -11.38 -0.17
CA GLY A 116 -4.49 -11.92 1.01
C GLY A 116 -3.58 -10.90 1.73
N TYR A 117 -3.51 -9.66 1.27
CA TYR A 117 -2.66 -8.65 1.90
C TYR A 117 -3.50 -7.67 2.73
N THR A 118 -3.28 -7.69 4.04
CA THR A 118 -3.82 -6.71 4.98
C THR A 118 -2.75 -5.68 5.30
N GLN A 119 -2.98 -4.43 4.90
CA GLN A 119 -2.10 -3.32 5.24
C GLN A 119 -2.63 -2.60 6.47
N VAL A 120 -1.74 -2.28 7.41
CA VAL A 120 -2.09 -1.57 8.65
C VAL A 120 -1.64 -0.11 8.55
N PHE A 121 -2.53 0.76 8.98
CA PHE A 121 -2.30 2.20 9.07
C PHE A 121 -2.57 2.65 10.50
N PHE A 122 -1.77 3.60 10.96
CA PHE A 122 -2.07 4.39 12.15
C PHE A 122 -2.28 5.85 11.75
N ALA A 123 -3.26 6.50 12.36
CA ALA A 123 -3.59 7.88 12.08
C ALA A 123 -3.76 8.70 13.36
N ALA A 124 -3.30 9.95 13.33
CA ALA A 124 -3.63 10.96 14.32
C ALA A 124 -4.26 12.16 13.60
N CYS A 125 -5.48 12.50 14.00
CA CYS A 125 -6.18 13.69 13.53
C CYS A 125 -5.86 14.84 14.48
N TRP A 126 -5.69 16.03 13.92
CA TRP A 126 -5.36 17.24 14.67
C TRP A 126 -6.50 18.25 14.54
N ALA A 127 -6.66 19.11 15.55
CA ALA A 127 -7.84 19.96 15.73
C ALA A 127 -8.10 20.97 14.58
N ASP A 128 -7.11 21.19 13.71
CA ASP A 128 -7.21 22.02 12.50
C ASP A 128 -7.38 21.21 11.21
N GLY A 129 -7.73 19.93 11.33
CA GLY A 129 -7.97 19.04 10.20
C GLY A 129 -6.70 18.52 9.54
N ARG A 130 -5.54 18.70 10.18
CA ARG A 130 -4.27 18.08 9.74
C ARG A 130 -4.27 16.58 10.04
N LEU A 131 -3.47 15.82 9.27
CA LEU A 131 -3.37 14.37 9.41
C LEU A 131 -1.92 13.91 9.51
N LEU A 132 -1.63 13.12 10.55
CA LEU A 132 -0.47 12.22 10.54
C LEU A 132 -0.95 10.82 10.17
N LEU A 133 -0.35 10.23 9.14
CA LEU A 133 -0.59 8.86 8.72
C LEU A 133 0.73 8.08 8.72
N THR A 134 0.73 6.88 9.29
CA THR A 134 1.89 5.96 9.24
C THR A 134 1.42 4.61 8.75
N MET A 135 2.08 4.05 7.72
CA MET A 135 1.69 2.79 7.11
C MET A 135 2.87 1.86 6.88
N SER A 136 2.63 0.55 6.85
CA SER A 136 3.63 -0.42 6.39
C SER A 136 3.85 -0.31 4.89
N GLY A 137 5.08 -0.56 4.43
CA GLY A 137 5.41 -0.61 3.01
C GLY A 137 6.73 -1.33 2.74
N PRO A 138 7.16 -1.41 1.46
CA PRO A 138 8.38 -2.13 1.08
C PRO A 138 9.67 -1.38 1.45
N ALA A 139 9.61 -0.05 1.61
CA ALA A 139 10.71 0.81 1.96
C ALA A 139 10.24 1.98 2.83
N ASP A 140 11.17 2.56 3.58
CA ASP A 140 10.93 3.80 4.31
C ASP A 140 10.74 4.96 3.32
N ASP A 141 9.67 5.72 3.50
CA ASP A 141 9.38 6.92 2.71
C ASP A 141 8.61 7.92 3.57
N ALA A 142 8.64 9.20 3.22
CA ALA A 142 7.87 10.21 3.91
C ALA A 142 7.48 11.35 2.97
N VAL A 143 6.18 11.64 2.92
CA VAL A 143 5.65 12.83 2.26
C VAL A 143 5.20 13.79 3.36
N ARG A 144 5.77 14.99 3.37
CA ARG A 144 5.46 16.04 4.34
C ARG A 144 4.98 17.27 3.61
N THR A 145 3.85 17.79 4.06
CA THR A 145 3.25 19.06 3.62
C THR A 145 2.95 19.88 4.87
N ASP A 146 2.58 21.14 4.70
CA ASP A 146 2.20 22.00 5.85
C ASP A 146 1.01 21.44 6.64
N ASP A 147 0.16 20.68 5.95
CA ASP A 147 -1.10 20.16 6.46
C ASP A 147 -1.06 18.67 6.82
N ASP A 148 -0.21 17.89 6.18
CA ASP A 148 -0.21 16.42 6.29
C ASP A 148 1.20 15.85 6.38
N VAL A 149 1.35 14.84 7.23
CA VAL A 149 2.54 13.99 7.31
C VAL A 149 2.14 12.56 7.03
N VAL A 150 2.71 11.96 5.98
CA VAL A 150 2.49 10.56 5.63
C VAL A 150 3.83 9.86 5.64
N GLU A 151 4.00 8.90 6.54
CA GLU A 151 5.22 8.10 6.66
C GLU A 151 4.95 6.65 6.28
N VAL A 152 5.76 6.10 5.39
CA VAL A 152 5.82 4.68 5.07
C VAL A 152 7.01 4.10 5.83
N LYS A 153 6.83 2.95 6.48
CA LYS A 153 7.90 2.23 7.19
C LYS A 153 8.05 0.83 6.64
N ALA A 154 9.29 0.40 6.46
CA ALA A 154 9.68 -0.93 6.00
C ALA A 154 9.51 -2.02 7.08
N THR A 155 8.31 -2.11 7.67
CA THR A 155 7.98 -3.07 8.71
C THR A 155 6.60 -3.68 8.48
N ASP A 156 6.48 -4.97 8.76
CA ASP A 156 5.23 -5.72 8.86
C ASP A 156 4.80 -5.90 10.32
N ASN A 157 5.65 -5.51 11.28
CA ASN A 157 5.37 -5.63 12.70
C ASN A 157 4.49 -4.45 13.16
N VAL A 158 3.24 -4.75 13.50
CA VAL A 158 2.24 -3.76 13.94
C VAL A 158 2.68 -2.99 15.18
N HIS A 159 3.39 -3.63 16.13
CA HIS A 159 3.90 -2.93 17.32
C HIS A 159 5.00 -1.94 16.97
N GLU A 160 5.88 -2.31 16.03
CA GLU A 160 6.94 -1.42 15.59
C GLU A 160 6.38 -0.23 14.80
N LEU A 161 5.39 -0.49 13.95
CA LEU A 161 4.68 0.54 13.21
C LEU A 161 3.95 1.52 14.15
N GLU A 162 3.27 1.02 15.20
CA GLU A 162 2.64 1.85 16.23
C GLU A 162 3.68 2.72 16.95
N ARG A 163 4.83 2.13 17.32
CA ARG A 163 5.92 2.86 17.97
C ARG A 163 6.41 4.01 17.08
N TYR A 164 6.65 3.77 15.79
CA TYR A 164 7.04 4.83 14.86
C TYR A 164 5.97 5.93 14.75
N HIS A 165 4.70 5.53 14.67
CA HIS A 165 3.60 6.48 14.60
C HIS A 165 3.51 7.34 15.87
N ARG A 166 3.66 6.73 17.05
CA ARG A 166 3.72 7.43 18.33
C ARG A 166 4.84 8.45 18.38
N GLU A 167 6.05 8.06 18.00
CA GLU A 167 7.21 8.94 17.99
C GLU A 167 7.01 10.13 17.04
N ALA A 168 6.38 9.91 15.88
CA ALA A 168 6.03 10.98 14.95
C ALA A 168 4.94 11.90 15.53
N ALA A 169 3.89 11.36 16.15
CA ALA A 169 2.83 12.13 16.78
C ALA A 169 3.36 13.00 17.93
N ASP A 170 4.25 12.47 18.76
CA ASP A 170 4.84 13.20 19.88
C ASP A 170 5.72 14.36 19.40
N LYS A 171 6.45 14.19 18.29
CA LYS A 171 7.21 15.27 17.63
C LYS A 171 6.31 16.38 17.07
N LEU A 172 5.18 16.03 16.46
CA LEU A 172 4.24 17.02 15.96
C LEU A 172 3.57 17.79 17.11
N ARG A 173 3.22 17.08 18.18
CA ARG A 173 2.69 17.68 19.40
C ARG A 173 3.67 18.66 20.03
N SER A 174 4.95 18.30 20.14
CA SER A 174 5.98 19.22 20.64
C SER A 174 6.24 20.42 19.72
N SER A 175 5.89 20.29 18.44
CA SER A 175 5.91 21.36 17.44
C SER A 175 4.65 22.23 17.45
N GLY A 176 3.74 22.01 18.40
CA GLY A 176 2.54 22.84 18.62
C GLY A 176 1.25 22.30 18.00
N TRP A 177 1.28 21.13 17.35
CA TRP A 177 0.05 20.52 16.82
C TRP A 177 -0.83 20.02 17.97
N ARG A 178 -2.14 20.29 17.88
CA ARG A 178 -3.11 19.94 18.95
C ARG A 178 -3.96 18.75 18.52
N PRO A 179 -3.95 17.62 19.26
CA PRO A 179 -4.77 16.47 18.90
C PRO A 179 -6.24 16.84 18.81
N ASP A 180 -6.95 16.26 17.85
CA ASP A 180 -8.39 16.32 17.82
C ASP A 180 -8.97 15.43 18.93
N ALA A 181 -10.01 15.90 19.61
CA ALA A 181 -10.70 15.15 20.64
C ALA A 181 -11.77 14.22 20.05
N ASP A 182 -12.24 14.50 18.84
CA ASP A 182 -13.23 13.67 18.16
C ASP A 182 -12.57 12.41 17.58
N LEU A 183 -12.74 11.30 18.29
CA LEU A 183 -12.27 9.97 17.88
C LEU A 183 -13.39 9.12 17.25
N SER A 184 -14.35 9.75 16.57
CA SER A 184 -15.35 9.07 15.75
C SER A 184 -14.79 8.64 14.40
N LEU A 185 -15.40 7.61 13.81
CA LEU A 185 -15.13 7.17 12.45
C LEU A 185 -15.44 8.28 11.44
N ASP A 186 -16.51 9.05 11.66
CA ASP A 186 -16.90 10.16 10.79
C ASP A 186 -15.80 11.24 10.73
N ASN A 187 -15.19 11.59 11.86
CA ASN A 187 -14.07 12.52 11.87
C ASN A 187 -12.86 11.97 11.10
N LEU A 188 -12.47 10.72 11.35
CA LEU A 188 -11.38 10.06 10.62
C LEU A 188 -11.63 10.08 9.10
N LEU A 189 -12.86 9.75 8.67
CA LEU A 189 -13.25 9.74 7.26
C LEU A 189 -13.27 11.16 6.65
N ALA A 190 -13.70 12.17 7.42
CA ALA A 190 -13.70 13.56 7.00
C ALA A 190 -12.29 14.11 6.81
N VAL A 191 -11.41 13.93 7.80
CA VAL A 191 -10.01 14.38 7.77
C VAL A 191 -9.24 13.68 6.66
N THR A 192 -9.37 12.36 6.52
CA THR A 192 -8.70 11.62 5.44
C THR A 192 -9.17 12.05 4.05
N ARG A 193 -10.47 12.32 3.87
CA ARG A 193 -11.02 12.84 2.61
C ARG A 193 -10.47 14.21 2.26
N GLU A 194 -10.40 15.10 3.24
CA GLU A 194 -9.88 16.46 3.05
C GLU A 194 -8.38 16.44 2.76
N SER A 195 -7.61 15.68 3.53
CA SER A 195 -6.19 15.42 3.27
C SER A 195 -5.95 14.89 1.84
N HIS A 196 -6.76 13.95 1.36
CA HIS A 196 -6.69 13.48 -0.03
C HIS A 196 -6.99 14.58 -1.05
N ARG A 197 -7.96 15.45 -0.80
CA ARG A 197 -8.28 16.60 -1.68
C ARG A 197 -7.10 17.56 -1.78
N ARG A 198 -6.44 17.88 -0.67
CA ARG A 198 -5.25 18.73 -0.64
C ARG A 198 -4.06 18.09 -1.38
N ARG A 199 -3.87 16.78 -1.20
CA ARG A 199 -2.78 16.02 -1.83
C ARG A 199 -2.96 15.70 -3.31
N ARG A 200 -4.16 15.85 -3.89
CA ARG A 200 -4.39 15.63 -5.34
C ARG A 200 -3.48 16.46 -6.25
N GLY A 201 -2.96 17.60 -5.76
CA GLY A 201 -2.00 18.43 -6.49
C GLY A 201 -0.55 17.93 -6.46
N LEU A 202 -0.17 17.13 -5.46
CA LEU A 202 1.24 16.80 -5.15
C LEU A 202 1.66 15.42 -5.65
N GLY A 203 0.78 14.42 -5.60
CA GLY A 203 1.13 13.01 -5.86
C GLY A 203 1.34 12.65 -7.34
N LEU A 204 0.92 13.50 -8.28
CA LEU A 204 1.08 13.24 -9.71
C LEU A 204 2.43 13.69 -10.26
N THR A 205 3.22 14.51 -9.55
CA THR A 205 4.42 15.15 -10.10
C THR A 205 5.68 14.28 -10.01
N GLU A 206 5.87 13.51 -8.94
CA GLU A 206 7.14 12.81 -8.69
C GLU A 206 7.27 11.40 -9.31
N GLN A 207 6.17 10.66 -9.48
CA GLN A 207 6.22 9.33 -10.14
C GLN A 207 6.05 9.37 -11.66
N ARG A 208 5.63 10.53 -12.21
CA ARG A 208 5.49 10.74 -13.66
C ARG A 208 6.75 10.47 -14.47
N PRO A 209 7.97 10.95 -14.11
CA PRO A 209 9.11 10.83 -14.99
C PRO A 209 9.61 9.39 -15.15
N LEU A 210 9.72 8.61 -14.06
CA LEU A 210 10.16 7.22 -14.15
C LEU A 210 9.14 6.33 -14.86
N PHE A 211 7.85 6.48 -14.53
CA PHE A 211 6.80 5.75 -15.24
C PHE A 211 6.76 6.13 -16.73
N ARG A 212 6.80 7.43 -17.07
CA ARG A 212 6.85 7.88 -18.48
C ARG A 212 8.09 7.36 -19.20
N LEU A 213 9.24 7.29 -18.52
CA LEU A 213 10.48 6.78 -19.10
C LEU A 213 10.41 5.26 -19.36
N LEU A 214 9.97 4.48 -18.37
CA LEU A 214 9.85 3.02 -18.52
C LEU A 214 8.75 2.62 -19.51
N PHE A 215 7.59 3.28 -19.43
CA PHE A 215 6.48 3.05 -20.35
C PHE A 215 6.80 3.54 -21.77
N GLY A 216 7.44 4.70 -21.90
CA GLY A 216 7.91 5.23 -23.18
C GLY A 216 8.95 4.32 -23.83
N ALA A 217 9.91 3.80 -23.05
CA ALA A 217 10.89 2.82 -23.52
C ALA A 217 10.22 1.52 -23.96
N TRP A 218 9.21 1.04 -23.23
CA TRP A 218 8.45 -0.15 -23.61
C TRP A 218 7.64 0.06 -24.90
N LEU A 219 6.96 1.20 -25.05
CA LEU A 219 6.24 1.55 -26.28
C LEU A 219 7.19 1.66 -27.48
N ALA A 220 8.33 2.32 -27.30
CA ALA A 220 9.35 2.47 -28.34
C ALA A 220 9.95 1.14 -28.76
N ALA A 221 10.26 0.26 -27.79
CA ALA A 221 10.74 -1.09 -28.06
C ALA A 221 9.70 -1.91 -28.83
N THR A 222 8.43 -1.88 -28.39
CA THR A 222 7.33 -2.59 -29.04
C THR A 222 7.10 -2.10 -30.47
N ALA A 223 7.05 -0.78 -30.69
CA ALA A 223 6.90 -0.18 -32.01
C ALA A 223 8.10 -0.50 -32.93
N GLY A 224 9.32 -0.46 -32.40
CA GLY A 224 10.53 -0.85 -33.13
C GLY A 224 10.52 -2.32 -33.52
N SER A 225 10.08 -3.22 -32.64
CA SER A 225 9.96 -4.64 -32.95
C SER A 225 8.94 -4.92 -34.06
N VAL A 226 7.79 -4.22 -34.05
CA VAL A 226 6.78 -4.31 -35.13
C VAL A 226 7.38 -3.90 -36.48
N TRP A 227 8.22 -2.86 -36.49
CA TRP A 227 8.78 -2.30 -37.71
C TRP A 227 9.95 -3.12 -38.29
N PHE A 228 10.78 -3.74 -37.44
CA PHE A 228 12.02 -4.40 -37.87
C PHE A 228 11.97 -5.92 -37.92
N LEU A 229 11.14 -6.58 -37.10
CA LEU A 229 11.17 -8.04 -36.92
C LEU A 229 9.91 -8.76 -37.43
N GLY A 230 8.91 -8.02 -37.91
CA GLY A 230 7.62 -8.58 -38.31
C GLY A 230 6.74 -8.99 -37.14
N TRP A 231 5.48 -9.34 -37.42
CA TRP A 231 4.46 -9.61 -36.40
C TRP A 231 4.77 -10.84 -35.52
N ASP A 232 5.57 -11.78 -36.02
CA ASP A 232 5.86 -13.04 -35.35
C ASP A 232 6.80 -12.90 -34.13
N ALA A 233 7.58 -11.82 -34.05
CA ALA A 233 8.49 -11.54 -32.94
C ALA A 233 7.87 -10.67 -31.82
N ILE A 234 6.69 -10.10 -32.07
CA ILE A 234 6.01 -9.18 -31.13
C ILE A 234 5.61 -9.88 -29.83
N PRO A 235 4.97 -11.07 -29.83
CA PRO A 235 4.51 -11.71 -28.59
C PRO A 235 5.63 -12.02 -27.59
N PRO A 236 6.79 -12.59 -27.97
CA PRO A 236 7.86 -12.86 -27.01
C PRO A 236 8.55 -11.59 -26.53
N LEU A 237 8.77 -10.57 -27.37
CA LEU A 237 9.45 -9.34 -26.94
C LEU A 237 8.57 -8.46 -26.04
N VAL A 238 7.27 -8.38 -26.32
CA VAL A 238 6.30 -7.72 -25.42
C VAL A 238 6.21 -8.45 -24.09
N SER A 239 6.17 -9.79 -24.12
CA SER A 239 6.15 -10.62 -22.92
C SER A 239 7.43 -10.49 -22.10
N ILE A 240 8.60 -10.47 -22.75
CA ILE A 240 9.91 -10.26 -22.10
C ILE A 240 10.00 -8.84 -21.53
N GLY A 241 9.53 -7.82 -22.26
CA GLY A 241 9.52 -6.44 -21.78
C GLY A 241 8.60 -6.24 -20.57
N LEU A 242 7.37 -6.76 -20.63
CA LEU A 242 6.43 -6.74 -19.50
C LEU A 242 6.95 -7.56 -18.34
N LEU A 243 7.53 -8.74 -18.59
CA LEU A 243 8.15 -9.57 -17.58
C LEU A 243 9.38 -8.89 -16.98
N ALA A 244 10.19 -8.17 -17.75
CA ALA A 244 11.36 -7.45 -17.25
C ALA A 244 10.96 -6.22 -16.42
N VAL A 245 9.91 -5.49 -16.81
CA VAL A 245 9.35 -4.39 -16.01
C VAL A 245 8.73 -4.93 -14.72
N TYR A 246 7.90 -5.97 -14.83
CA TYR A 246 7.29 -6.64 -13.68
C TYR A 246 8.34 -7.23 -12.75
N ARG A 247 9.32 -7.98 -13.27
CA ARG A 247 10.44 -8.54 -12.51
C ARG A 247 11.36 -7.47 -11.99
N GLY A 248 11.55 -6.36 -12.69
CA GLY A 248 12.36 -5.24 -12.19
C GLY A 248 11.69 -4.58 -10.98
N LEU A 249 10.37 -4.41 -11.02
CA LEU A 249 9.60 -3.86 -9.92
C LEU A 249 9.42 -4.85 -8.76
N ASP A 250 9.16 -6.14 -9.05
CA ASP A 250 9.14 -7.24 -8.08
C ASP A 250 10.52 -7.47 -7.45
N LEU A 251 11.60 -7.46 -8.24
CA LEU A 251 12.98 -7.58 -7.74
C LEU A 251 13.37 -6.37 -6.91
N LYS A 252 13.01 -5.14 -7.31
CA LYS A 252 13.22 -3.96 -6.48
C LYS A 252 12.48 -4.11 -5.15
N GLY A 253 11.21 -4.49 -5.19
CA GLY A 253 10.41 -4.76 -3.99
C GLY A 253 11.02 -5.86 -3.11
N ARG A 254 11.49 -6.97 -3.69
CA ARG A 254 12.17 -8.05 -2.97
C ARG A 254 13.54 -7.66 -2.44
N ILE A 255 14.30 -6.82 -3.13
CA ILE A 255 15.58 -6.30 -2.66
C ILE A 255 15.35 -5.36 -1.49
N GLU A 256 14.35 -4.49 -1.56
CA GLU A 256 13.97 -3.60 -0.47
C GLU A 256 13.47 -4.42 0.73
N PHE A 257 12.64 -5.44 0.49
CA PHE A 257 12.19 -6.38 1.51
C PHE A 257 13.34 -7.19 2.12
N ALA A 258 14.28 -7.70 1.32
CA ALA A 258 15.45 -8.45 1.79
C ALA A 258 16.43 -7.54 2.54
N ARG A 259 16.57 -6.28 2.15
CA ARG A 259 17.34 -5.27 2.89
C ARG A 259 16.67 -5.00 4.24
N ALA A 260 15.35 -4.80 4.25
CA ALA A 260 14.58 -4.64 5.49
C ALA A 260 14.77 -5.86 6.41
N ALA A 261 14.66 -7.08 5.88
CA ALA A 261 14.88 -8.32 6.63
C ALA A 261 16.32 -8.46 7.18
N ARG A 262 17.35 -8.03 6.43
CA ARG A 262 18.73 -8.01 6.94
C ARG A 262 18.93 -6.97 8.03
N SER A 263 18.32 -5.78 7.88
CA SER A 263 18.31 -4.75 8.91
C SER A 263 17.64 -5.25 10.20
N ARG A 264 16.54 -6.03 10.09
CA ARG A 264 15.91 -6.72 11.24
C ARG A 264 16.88 -7.70 11.92
N ALA A 265 17.47 -8.62 11.15
CA ALA A 265 18.41 -9.61 11.70
C ALA A 265 19.68 -9.00 12.32
N ALA A 266 20.06 -7.78 11.90
CA ALA A 266 21.14 -7.02 12.51
C ALA A 266 20.69 -6.29 13.79
N ALA A 267 19.48 -5.70 13.79
CA ALA A 267 18.92 -5.05 14.96
C ALA A 267 18.62 -6.03 16.10
N ASP A 268 18.14 -7.24 15.78
CA ASP A 268 17.87 -8.28 16.78
C ASP A 268 19.18 -8.80 17.41
N ARG A 269 20.23 -9.01 16.61
CA ARG A 269 21.57 -9.34 17.12
C ARG A 269 22.18 -8.25 18.00
N ALA A 270 21.85 -6.99 17.74
CA ALA A 270 22.29 -5.88 18.58
C ALA A 270 21.49 -5.76 19.90
N ARG A 271 20.29 -6.36 19.96
CA ARG A 271 19.42 -6.39 21.16
C ARG A 271 19.63 -7.62 22.02
N GLU A 272 20.28 -8.67 21.52
CA GLU A 272 20.71 -9.78 22.36
C GLU A 272 21.60 -9.22 23.47
N PRO A 273 21.17 -9.25 24.75
CA PRO A 273 22.00 -8.78 25.84
C PRO A 273 23.26 -9.62 25.79
N HIS A 274 24.43 -8.97 25.76
CA HIS A 274 25.70 -9.65 26.01
C HIS A 274 25.54 -10.36 27.35
N THR A 275 25.17 -11.64 27.30
CA THR A 275 25.35 -12.57 28.40
C THR A 275 26.85 -12.70 28.52
N SER A 276 27.45 -11.72 29.20
CA SER A 276 28.79 -11.83 29.72
C SER A 276 28.77 -13.11 30.53
N THR A 277 29.44 -14.13 29.99
CA THR A 277 29.83 -15.32 30.71
C THR A 277 30.77 -14.84 31.81
N THR A 278 30.21 -14.35 32.91
CA THR A 278 30.95 -14.04 34.12
C THR A 278 31.40 -15.39 34.65
N GLY A 279 32.62 -15.77 34.27
CA GLY A 279 33.26 -16.99 34.71
C GLY A 279 33.22 -17.06 36.22
N ALA A 280 32.62 -18.14 36.71
CA ALA A 280 32.86 -18.62 38.04
C ALA A 280 34.37 -18.89 38.21
N THR A 281 34.85 -18.46 39.37
CA THR A 281 36.13 -18.75 40.03
C THR A 281 36.74 -20.11 39.73
#